data_AF-A0A974WL21-F1
#
_entry.id   AF-A0A974WL21-F1
#
_cell.length_a   1.000
_cell.length_b   1.000
_cell.length_c   1.000
_cell.angle_alpha   90.00
_cell.angle_beta   90.00
_cell.angle_gamma   90.00
#
_symmetry.space_group_name_H-M   'P 1'
#
loop_
_entity.id
_entity.type
_entity.pdbx_description
1 polymer ?
#
loop_
_entity_poly.entity_id
_entity_poly.type
_entity_poly.pdbx_seq_one_letter_code
_entity_poly.pdbx_strand_id
1 'polypeptide(L)'
;MNENKQEYYCEKGKFNKKICRPIRKGVHEMLDSSSKKKIVEIRNLDIEYGFGAKKYTAIKDMNLNIYEGEVLGLVGESGSGKTTTGRAIIGLVPHNFGYIKILDRVIPKNIDKVHFGKYKKETIDFMVNKVQMIFQDPTNSLNPFKNVEQVIGEGLTNLKSSKDIYLSNIDQDTYLEINKKINEIDSKNPLTNNVWKDIRDNEKTTKDLYDFVNVKTLDILNERVKQNSQYQEIINFVSERKQFRDEESKLNEKQCKRKLIVDILSQVGLDETVLSRFPLEFSGGQQQRVGICRSVVLQPKLLIADEPISALDVSIQAQVINIFNELKERYHLTILFIAHDLRMVEYISDRIAVLNKGTLLEIGPTHEIMHNAHHPYTRSLLEAVPSIESKKGSLIGYVYDANMHNYSQEVQPSWQKINDEHFVLATDEEFKEFKKQAKLNNK
;
A
#
# COMPACT_ATOMS: atom_id res chain seq x y z
N MET A 1 -24.83 -32.10 9.02
CA MET A 1 -24.96 -32.04 7.55
C MET A 1 -25.55 -30.68 7.20
N ASN A 2 -24.70 -29.66 7.00
CA ASN A 2 -25.10 -28.46 6.28
C ASN A 2 -24.47 -28.58 4.90
N GLU A 3 -25.28 -28.83 3.88
CA GLU A 3 -24.84 -28.80 2.50
C GLU A 3 -24.20 -27.43 2.24
N ASN A 4 -22.94 -27.42 1.78
CA ASN A 4 -22.24 -26.22 1.34
C ASN A 4 -23.00 -25.62 0.15
N LYS A 5 -23.95 -24.73 0.43
CA LYS A 5 -24.67 -24.00 -0.61
C LYS A 5 -23.66 -23.13 -1.36
N GLN A 6 -23.47 -23.39 -2.65
CA GLN A 6 -22.56 -22.61 -3.49
C GLN A 6 -22.97 -21.14 -3.45
N GLU A 7 -22.07 -20.28 -2.99
CA GLU A 7 -22.26 -18.84 -2.97
C GLU A 7 -21.93 -18.23 -4.33
N TYR A 8 -22.61 -17.13 -4.67
CA TYR A 8 -22.40 -16.41 -5.93
C TYR A 8 -22.31 -14.91 -5.69
N TYR A 9 -21.35 -14.26 -6.34
CA TYR A 9 -21.34 -12.82 -6.52
C TYR A 9 -22.10 -12.48 -7.81
N CYS A 10 -23.06 -11.56 -7.72
CA CYS A 10 -23.91 -11.17 -8.84
C CYS A 10 -23.95 -9.66 -9.02
N GLU A 11 -23.94 -9.22 -10.27
CA GLU A 11 -24.02 -7.82 -10.66
C GLU A 11 -24.86 -7.60 -11.92
N LYS A 12 -25.20 -6.34 -12.19
CA LYS A 12 -25.93 -5.96 -13.40
C LYS A 12 -24.95 -5.89 -14.58
N GLY A 13 -25.18 -6.74 -15.58
CA GLY A 13 -24.51 -6.73 -16.87
C GLY A 13 -25.19 -5.84 -17.90
N LYS A 14 -24.78 -6.00 -19.17
CA LYS A 14 -25.39 -5.30 -20.30
C LYS A 14 -26.89 -5.64 -20.41
N PHE A 15 -27.69 -4.64 -20.80
CA PHE A 15 -29.16 -4.77 -20.93
C PHE A 15 -29.85 -5.24 -19.64
N ASN A 16 -29.30 -4.85 -18.47
CA ASN A 16 -29.85 -5.17 -17.15
C ASN A 16 -29.93 -6.69 -16.85
N LYS A 17 -29.22 -7.54 -17.62
CA LYS A 17 -29.11 -8.97 -17.33
C LYS A 17 -28.25 -9.18 -16.09
N LYS A 18 -28.72 -10.00 -15.15
CA LYS A 18 -27.95 -10.38 -13.97
C LYS A 18 -26.85 -11.36 -14.38
N ILE A 19 -25.59 -11.03 -14.10
CA ILE A 19 -24.44 -11.91 -14.31
C ILE A 19 -23.98 -12.37 -12.92
N CYS A 20 -23.86 -13.67 -12.73
CA CYS A 20 -23.46 -14.28 -11.45
C CYS A 20 -22.24 -15.17 -11.66
N ARG A 21 -21.34 -15.18 -10.67
CA ARG A 21 -20.18 -16.08 -10.66
C ARG A 21 -20.02 -16.72 -9.29
N PRO A 22 -19.63 -18.00 -9.24
CA PRO A 22 -19.43 -18.69 -7.98
C PRO A 22 -18.29 -18.02 -7.21
N ILE A 23 -18.49 -17.84 -5.91
CA ILE A 23 -17.42 -17.48 -4.99
C ILE A 23 -16.69 -18.78 -4.63
N ARG A 24 -15.37 -18.81 -4.83
CA ARG A 24 -14.57 -19.99 -4.47
C ARG A 24 -14.66 -20.24 -2.96
N LYS A 25 -14.71 -21.52 -2.58
CA LYS A 25 -14.67 -21.92 -1.18
C LYS A 25 -13.38 -21.39 -0.52
N GLY A 26 -13.50 -20.92 0.73
CA GLY A 26 -12.39 -20.38 1.52
C GLY A 26 -12.05 -18.91 1.26
N VAL A 27 -12.68 -18.24 0.29
CA VAL A 27 -12.42 -16.81 0.00
C VAL A 27 -12.67 -15.93 1.22
N HIS A 28 -13.78 -16.13 1.95
CA HIS A 28 -14.08 -15.30 3.13
C HIS A 28 -13.04 -15.47 4.24
N GLU A 29 -12.64 -16.71 4.53
CA GLU A 29 -11.59 -16.99 5.52
C GLU A 29 -10.25 -16.34 5.13
N MET A 30 -9.86 -16.44 3.86
CA MET A 30 -8.66 -15.79 3.33
C MET A 30 -8.75 -14.25 3.39
N LEU A 31 -9.95 -13.68 3.17
CA LEU A 31 -10.16 -12.23 3.21
C LEU A 31 -10.28 -11.67 4.64
N ASP A 32 -10.61 -12.47 5.65
CA ASP A 32 -10.81 -12.02 7.03
C ASP A 32 -9.62 -12.37 7.94
N SER A 33 -8.43 -12.51 7.35
CA SER A 33 -7.18 -12.81 8.06
C SER A 33 -6.70 -11.73 9.02
N SER A 34 -7.30 -10.54 9.03
CA SER A 34 -6.88 -9.42 9.90
C SER A 34 -8.07 -8.64 10.42
N SER A 35 -7.99 -8.20 11.68
CA SER A 35 -8.96 -7.29 12.31
C SER A 35 -8.70 -5.80 11.98
N LYS A 36 -7.60 -5.50 11.29
CA LYS A 36 -7.26 -4.13 10.88
C LYS A 36 -8.30 -3.59 9.90
N LYS A 37 -8.44 -2.26 9.87
CA LYS A 37 -9.34 -1.56 8.94
C LYS A 37 -8.92 -1.83 7.49
N LYS A 38 -9.89 -2.20 6.65
CA LYS A 38 -9.69 -2.43 5.20
C LYS A 38 -9.62 -1.07 4.47
N ILE A 39 -8.51 -0.81 3.78
CA ILE A 39 -8.30 0.37 2.93
C ILE A 39 -8.70 0.08 1.49
N VAL A 40 -8.37 -1.11 0.98
CA VAL A 40 -8.81 -1.58 -0.35
C VAL A 40 -9.51 -2.91 -0.20
N GLU A 41 -10.67 -3.03 -0.85
CA GLU A 41 -11.40 -4.28 -1.01
C GLU A 41 -11.60 -4.57 -2.50
N ILE A 42 -11.12 -5.72 -2.95
CA ILE A 42 -11.33 -6.24 -4.31
C ILE A 42 -12.17 -7.50 -4.19
N ARG A 43 -13.29 -7.58 -4.93
CA ARG A 43 -14.12 -8.80 -5.00
C ARG A 43 -14.38 -9.21 -6.43
N ASN A 44 -14.10 -10.48 -6.72
CA ASN A 44 -14.31 -11.16 -7.99
C ASN A 44 -13.88 -10.33 -9.21
N LEU A 45 -12.73 -9.66 -9.10
CA LEU A 45 -12.29 -8.73 -10.12
C LEU A 45 -11.79 -9.49 -11.35
N ASP A 46 -12.33 -9.12 -12.51
CA ASP A 46 -11.83 -9.55 -13.82
C ASP A 46 -11.44 -8.36 -14.67
N ILE A 47 -10.30 -8.48 -15.33
CA ILE A 47 -9.80 -7.48 -16.28
C ILE A 47 -9.41 -8.19 -17.56
N GLU A 48 -10.01 -7.73 -18.65
CA GLU A 48 -9.79 -8.28 -19.98
C GLU A 48 -9.35 -7.16 -20.93
N TYR A 49 -8.30 -7.43 -21.70
CA TYR A 49 -7.81 -6.54 -22.75
C TYR A 49 -8.21 -7.04 -24.13
N GLY A 50 -8.31 -6.10 -25.07
CA GLY A 50 -8.65 -6.38 -26.46
C GLY A 50 -10.14 -6.64 -26.69
N PHE A 51 -10.48 -6.98 -27.93
CA PHE A 51 -11.84 -7.21 -28.39
C PHE A 51 -11.91 -8.43 -29.31
N GLY A 52 -13.10 -9.06 -29.38
CA GLY A 52 -13.35 -10.20 -30.27
C GLY A 52 -12.43 -11.39 -30.00
N ALA A 53 -11.89 -11.97 -31.07
CA ALA A 53 -11.03 -13.15 -30.99
C ALA A 53 -9.64 -12.91 -30.36
N LYS A 54 -9.18 -11.65 -30.25
CA LYS A 54 -7.88 -11.30 -29.63
C LYS A 54 -8.00 -10.91 -28.15
N LYS A 55 -9.12 -11.28 -27.51
CA LYS A 55 -9.39 -10.96 -26.12
C LYS A 55 -8.47 -11.76 -25.19
N TYR A 56 -7.78 -11.08 -24.30
CA TYR A 56 -6.88 -11.67 -23.31
C TYR A 56 -7.34 -11.32 -21.90
N THR A 57 -7.36 -12.30 -20.99
CA THR A 57 -7.72 -12.09 -19.58
C THR A 57 -6.46 -11.83 -18.78
N ALA A 58 -6.29 -10.60 -18.29
CA ALA A 58 -5.12 -10.21 -17.51
C ALA A 58 -5.30 -10.48 -16.01
N ILE A 59 -6.53 -10.39 -15.50
CA ILE A 59 -6.89 -10.72 -14.11
C ILE A 59 -8.18 -11.53 -14.14
N LYS A 60 -8.21 -12.61 -13.35
CA LYS A 60 -9.34 -13.53 -13.24
C LYS A 60 -9.66 -13.80 -11.77
N ASP A 61 -10.89 -13.49 -11.36
CA ASP A 61 -11.44 -13.79 -10.05
C ASP A 61 -10.54 -13.35 -8.88
N MET A 62 -9.98 -12.15 -9.00
CA MET A 62 -9.13 -11.58 -7.96
C MET A 62 -9.98 -11.13 -6.76
N ASN A 63 -9.61 -11.61 -5.58
CA ASN A 63 -10.20 -11.24 -4.30
C ASN A 63 -9.05 -10.86 -3.36
N LEU A 64 -9.06 -9.63 -2.86
CA LEU A 64 -7.93 -9.10 -2.09
C LEU A 64 -8.39 -8.03 -1.10
N ASN A 65 -7.78 -8.00 0.08
CA ASN A 65 -7.88 -6.90 1.04
C ASN A 65 -6.49 -6.31 1.29
N ILE A 66 -6.43 -4.98 1.32
CA ILE A 66 -5.28 -4.23 1.81
C ILE A 66 -5.72 -3.48 3.06
N TYR A 67 -4.99 -3.67 4.15
CA TYR A 67 -5.30 -3.14 5.48
C TYR A 67 -4.49 -1.89 5.83
N GLU A 68 -5.02 -1.10 6.73
CA GLU A 68 -4.43 0.16 7.16
C GLU A 68 -3.03 -0.01 7.77
N GLY A 69 -2.09 0.80 7.27
CA GLY A 69 -0.70 0.85 7.73
C GLY A 69 0.14 -0.38 7.35
N GLU A 70 -0.40 -1.27 6.51
CA GLU A 70 0.35 -2.41 6.00
C GLU A 70 1.03 -2.10 4.66
N VAL A 71 2.13 -2.80 4.41
CA VAL A 71 2.70 -2.96 3.08
C VAL A 71 2.34 -4.36 2.59
N LEU A 72 1.50 -4.41 1.55
CA LEU A 72 1.19 -5.64 0.84
C LEU A 72 2.09 -5.73 -0.40
N GLY A 73 2.98 -6.72 -0.40
CA GLY A 73 3.78 -7.09 -1.55
C GLY A 73 2.96 -7.89 -2.57
N LEU A 74 2.81 -7.41 -3.80
CA LEU A 74 2.20 -8.15 -4.91
C LEU A 74 3.30 -8.63 -5.85
N VAL A 75 3.51 -9.95 -5.91
CA VAL A 75 4.66 -10.56 -6.58
C VAL A 75 4.28 -11.54 -7.65
N GLY A 76 5.21 -11.79 -8.58
CA GLY A 76 5.03 -12.70 -9.71
C GLY A 76 5.88 -12.28 -10.90
N GLU A 77 5.94 -13.13 -11.91
CA GLU A 77 6.70 -12.88 -13.14
C GLU A 77 6.14 -11.70 -13.97
N SER A 78 6.93 -11.25 -14.94
CA SER A 78 6.47 -10.26 -15.91
C SER A 78 5.22 -10.75 -16.64
N GLY A 79 4.22 -9.89 -16.80
CA GLY A 79 2.95 -10.25 -17.44
C GLY A 79 1.95 -11.02 -16.56
N SER A 80 2.24 -11.28 -15.28
CA SER A 80 1.32 -11.98 -14.39
C SER A 80 0.06 -11.18 -13.99
N GLY A 81 0.05 -9.87 -14.25
CA GLY A 81 -1.10 -8.98 -14.00
C GLY A 81 -0.90 -7.92 -12.89
N LYS A 82 0.27 -7.87 -12.23
CA LYS A 82 0.52 -6.99 -11.07
C LYS A 82 0.27 -5.51 -11.37
N THR A 83 0.92 -4.97 -12.39
CA THR A 83 0.74 -3.59 -12.88
C THR A 83 -0.71 -3.33 -13.32
N THR A 84 -1.37 -4.31 -13.94
CA THR A 84 -2.79 -4.22 -14.29
C THR A 84 -3.66 -4.07 -13.04
N THR A 85 -3.39 -4.82 -11.96
CA THR A 85 -4.08 -4.68 -10.67
C THR A 85 -3.87 -3.29 -10.07
N GLY A 86 -2.63 -2.81 -9.98
CA GLY A 86 -2.33 -1.46 -9.45
C GLY A 86 -3.05 -0.36 -10.22
N ARG A 87 -2.97 -0.39 -11.56
CA ARG A 87 -3.65 0.59 -12.44
C ARG A 87 -5.17 0.51 -12.37
N ALA A 88 -5.74 -0.66 -12.13
CA ALA A 88 -7.19 -0.82 -11.95
C ALA A 88 -7.68 -0.21 -10.63
N ILE A 89 -6.89 -0.34 -9.55
CA ILE A 89 -7.20 0.29 -8.26
C ILE A 89 -7.30 1.80 -8.41
N ILE A 90 -6.37 2.42 -9.14
CA ILE A 90 -6.41 3.88 -9.41
C ILE A 90 -7.35 4.29 -10.56
N GLY A 91 -8.08 3.34 -11.14
CA GLY A 91 -9.06 3.60 -12.19
C GLY A 91 -8.48 3.96 -13.56
N LEU A 92 -7.19 3.73 -13.79
CA LEU A 92 -6.55 3.87 -15.10
C LEU A 92 -6.85 2.69 -16.03
N VAL A 93 -7.18 1.53 -15.47
CA VAL A 93 -7.59 0.34 -16.23
C VAL A 93 -9.03 -0.03 -15.87
N PRO A 94 -9.94 -0.13 -16.84
CA PRO A 94 -11.30 -0.57 -16.57
C PRO A 94 -11.35 -2.06 -16.23
N HIS A 95 -12.37 -2.45 -15.47
CA HIS A 95 -12.64 -3.85 -15.16
C HIS A 95 -14.02 -4.29 -15.65
N ASN A 96 -14.14 -5.57 -15.96
CA ASN A 96 -15.30 -6.15 -16.65
C ASN A 96 -16.32 -6.73 -15.67
N PHE A 97 -15.86 -7.25 -14.54
CA PHE A 97 -16.67 -7.90 -13.51
C PHE A 97 -16.09 -7.63 -12.12
N GLY A 98 -16.94 -7.70 -11.09
CA GLY A 98 -16.53 -7.47 -9.72
C GLY A 98 -16.53 -5.99 -9.35
N TYR A 99 -15.92 -5.67 -8.21
CA TYR A 99 -15.75 -4.30 -7.75
C TYR A 99 -14.41 -4.07 -7.07
N ILE A 100 -14.00 -2.80 -7.07
CA ILE A 100 -12.90 -2.27 -6.26
C ILE A 100 -13.49 -1.20 -5.37
N LYS A 101 -13.28 -1.30 -4.06
CA LYS A 101 -13.69 -0.31 -3.08
C LYS A 101 -12.44 0.20 -2.36
N ILE A 102 -12.34 1.52 -2.25
CA ILE A 102 -11.27 2.21 -1.53
C ILE A 102 -11.93 3.00 -0.42
N LEU A 103 -11.51 2.74 0.82
CA LEU A 103 -12.14 3.26 2.03
C LEU A 103 -13.65 2.97 2.02
N ASP A 104 -14.47 4.00 1.90
CA ASP A 104 -15.93 3.98 1.89
C ASP A 104 -16.54 4.02 0.47
N ARG A 105 -15.71 4.12 -0.58
CA ARG A 105 -16.17 4.38 -1.95
C ARG A 105 -15.87 3.25 -2.92
N VAL A 106 -16.90 2.79 -3.64
CA VAL A 106 -16.74 1.87 -4.78
C VAL A 106 -16.31 2.65 -6.02
N ILE A 107 -15.20 2.25 -6.64
CA ILE A 107 -14.66 2.90 -7.82
C ILE A 107 -15.46 2.48 -9.06
N PRO A 108 -15.83 3.42 -9.95
CA PRO A 108 -16.51 3.08 -11.19
C PRO A 108 -15.69 2.09 -12.03
N LYS A 109 -16.36 1.12 -12.64
CA LYS A 109 -15.73 0.12 -13.53
C LYS A 109 -14.93 0.70 -14.68
N ASN A 110 -15.35 1.88 -15.14
CA ASN A 110 -14.67 2.64 -16.16
C ASN A 110 -14.97 4.12 -15.89
N ILE A 111 -13.96 4.84 -15.36
CA ILE A 111 -14.08 6.25 -14.98
C ILE A 111 -14.35 7.14 -16.21
N ASP A 112 -13.79 6.79 -17.37
CA ASP A 112 -13.97 7.57 -18.60
C ASP A 112 -15.41 7.56 -19.11
N LYS A 113 -16.16 6.47 -18.87
CA LYS A 113 -17.57 6.32 -19.23
C LYS A 113 -18.54 6.96 -18.24
N VAL A 114 -18.07 7.61 -17.19
CA VAL A 114 -18.94 8.35 -16.27
C VAL A 114 -19.30 9.70 -16.90
N HIS A 115 -20.57 9.85 -17.30
CA HIS A 115 -21.05 11.05 -18.01
C HIS A 115 -21.42 12.21 -17.07
N PHE A 116 -21.73 11.93 -15.80
CA PHE A 116 -22.14 12.95 -14.83
C PHE A 116 -20.94 13.73 -14.32
N GLY A 117 -20.80 14.99 -14.75
CA GLY A 117 -19.65 15.83 -14.44
C GLY A 117 -19.35 15.97 -12.94
N LYS A 118 -20.39 16.14 -12.09
CA LYS A 118 -20.20 16.28 -10.64
C LYS A 118 -19.65 15.00 -9.98
N TYR A 119 -20.28 13.85 -10.24
CA TYR A 119 -19.84 12.56 -9.68
C TYR A 119 -18.46 12.13 -10.20
N LYS A 120 -18.18 12.37 -11.49
CA LYS A 120 -16.85 12.12 -12.07
C LYS A 120 -15.79 12.98 -11.39
N LYS A 121 -16.06 14.28 -11.23
CA LYS A 121 -15.16 15.20 -10.53
C LYS A 121 -14.93 14.77 -9.08
N GLU A 122 -15.99 14.50 -8.31
CA GLU A 122 -15.88 14.03 -6.93
C GLU A 122 -15.09 12.72 -6.81
N THR A 123 -15.23 11.81 -7.79
CA THR A 123 -14.45 10.57 -7.85
C THR A 123 -12.98 10.86 -8.11
N ILE A 124 -12.66 11.71 -9.08
CA ILE A 124 -11.28 12.09 -9.38
C ILE A 124 -10.65 12.81 -8.20
N ASP A 125 -11.34 13.79 -7.60
CA ASP A 125 -10.86 14.55 -6.44
C ASP A 125 -10.58 13.61 -5.25
N PHE A 126 -11.46 12.64 -5.00
CA PHE A 126 -11.23 11.59 -4.00
C PHE A 126 -9.98 10.76 -4.33
N MET A 127 -9.82 10.30 -5.57
CA MET A 127 -8.68 9.48 -5.97
C MET A 127 -7.37 10.26 -5.83
N VAL A 128 -7.30 11.48 -6.35
CA VAL A 128 -6.10 12.33 -6.28
C VAL A 128 -5.74 12.63 -4.82
N ASN A 129 -6.71 12.80 -3.92
CA ASN A 129 -6.43 13.10 -2.51
C ASN A 129 -6.05 11.85 -1.70
N LYS A 130 -6.65 10.69 -1.97
CA LYS A 130 -6.51 9.49 -1.13
C LYS A 130 -5.54 8.44 -1.67
N VAL A 131 -5.26 8.45 -2.96
CA VAL A 131 -4.46 7.41 -3.61
C VAL A 131 -3.41 8.05 -4.50
N GLN A 132 -2.17 7.60 -4.36
CA GLN A 132 -1.06 8.04 -5.21
C GLN A 132 -0.33 6.84 -5.77
N MET A 133 0.36 7.02 -6.90
CA MET A 133 1.08 5.96 -7.57
C MET A 133 2.49 6.41 -7.94
N ILE A 134 3.45 5.53 -7.72
CA ILE A 134 4.80 5.60 -8.27
C ILE A 134 4.84 4.61 -9.44
N PHE A 135 5.17 5.13 -10.62
CA PHE A 135 5.24 4.33 -11.85
C PHE A 135 6.63 3.69 -12.00
N GLN A 136 6.69 2.58 -12.73
CA GLN A 136 7.90 1.79 -13.01
C GLN A 136 9.03 2.61 -13.65
N ASP A 137 8.70 3.59 -14.50
CA ASP A 137 9.68 4.46 -15.16
C ASP A 137 9.55 5.89 -14.63
N PRO A 138 10.45 6.33 -13.73
CA PRO A 138 10.41 7.68 -13.18
C PRO A 138 10.58 8.73 -14.28
N THR A 139 11.44 8.49 -15.28
CA THR A 139 11.74 9.44 -16.36
C THR A 139 10.48 9.84 -17.12
N ASN A 140 9.65 8.86 -17.48
CA ASN A 140 8.42 9.08 -18.22
C ASN A 140 7.26 9.59 -17.34
N SER A 141 7.39 9.49 -16.01
CA SER A 141 6.38 9.94 -15.06
C SER A 141 6.53 11.40 -14.64
N LEU A 142 7.73 11.97 -14.77
CA LEU A 142 8.04 13.35 -14.39
C LEU A 142 8.00 14.27 -15.62
N ASN A 143 7.49 15.48 -15.46
CA ASN A 143 7.44 16.45 -16.55
C ASN A 143 8.85 17.05 -16.77
N PRO A 144 9.51 16.81 -17.93
CA PRO A 144 10.88 17.27 -18.16
C PRO A 144 11.01 18.79 -18.30
N PHE A 145 9.90 19.49 -18.53
CA PHE A 145 9.84 20.95 -18.70
C PHE A 145 9.42 21.69 -17.42
N LYS A 146 9.37 20.99 -16.29
CA LYS A 146 9.06 21.55 -14.97
C LYS A 146 10.21 21.25 -14.02
N ASN A 147 10.54 22.22 -13.18
CA ASN A 147 11.56 22.00 -12.16
C ASN A 147 11.03 21.12 -11.01
N VAL A 148 11.93 20.63 -10.17
CA VAL A 148 11.59 19.74 -9.05
C VAL A 148 10.53 20.33 -8.12
N GLU A 149 10.61 21.64 -7.80
CA GLU A 149 9.60 22.31 -6.96
C GLU A 149 8.20 22.25 -7.59
N GLN A 150 8.10 22.46 -8.90
CA GLN A 150 6.84 22.39 -9.64
C GLN A 150 6.32 20.96 -9.77
N VAL A 151 7.21 19.98 -9.99
CA VAL A 151 6.87 18.57 -10.15
C VAL A 151 6.32 17.99 -8.84
N ILE A 152 7.00 18.22 -7.72
CA ILE A 152 6.54 17.76 -6.40
C ILE A 152 5.30 18.57 -5.97
N GLY A 153 5.31 19.89 -6.18
CA GLY A 153 4.23 20.79 -5.75
C GLY A 153 2.97 20.78 -6.63
N GLU A 154 2.92 19.99 -7.70
CA GLU A 154 1.80 19.95 -8.65
C GLU A 154 0.48 19.61 -7.94
N GLY A 155 0.45 18.48 -7.23
CA GLY A 155 -0.73 18.00 -6.52
C GLY A 155 -1.22 18.98 -5.45
N LEU A 156 -0.27 19.53 -4.67
CA LEU A 156 -0.55 20.54 -3.64
C LEU A 156 -1.19 21.80 -4.23
N THR A 157 -0.70 22.23 -5.40
CA THR A 157 -1.23 23.42 -6.09
C THR A 157 -2.65 23.18 -6.62
N ASN A 158 -2.92 21.99 -7.13
CA ASN A 158 -4.22 21.63 -7.68
C ASN A 158 -5.29 21.49 -6.58
N LEU A 159 -4.92 20.95 -5.41
CA LEU A 159 -5.84 20.73 -4.29
C LEU A 159 -5.96 21.92 -3.34
N LYS A 160 -5.00 22.86 -3.35
CA LYS A 160 -4.93 23.99 -2.40
C LYS A 160 -5.00 23.56 -0.94
N SER A 161 -4.31 22.46 -0.61
CA SER A 161 -4.32 21.80 0.70
C SER A 161 -2.97 21.86 1.42
N SER A 162 -2.02 22.65 0.91
CA SER A 162 -0.64 22.70 1.40
C SER A 162 -0.57 23.21 2.82
N LYS A 163 -1.34 24.26 3.15
CA LYS A 163 -1.38 24.79 4.51
C LYS A 163 -1.96 23.76 5.48
N ASP A 164 -3.07 23.13 5.13
CA ASP A 164 -3.71 22.14 6.01
C ASP A 164 -2.81 20.92 6.28
N ILE A 165 -2.18 20.37 5.23
CA ILE A 165 -1.24 19.25 5.38
C ILE A 165 -0.06 19.67 6.24
N TYR A 166 0.56 20.82 5.95
CA TYR A 166 1.74 21.29 6.68
C TYR A 166 1.47 21.48 8.17
N LEU A 167 0.34 22.11 8.48
CA LEU A 167 -0.07 22.38 9.84
C LEU A 167 -0.45 21.09 10.59
N SER A 168 -1.13 20.15 9.92
CA SER A 168 -1.46 18.85 10.48
C SER A 168 -0.20 18.04 10.81
N ASN A 169 0.85 18.12 9.98
CA ASN A 169 2.13 17.43 10.25
C ASN A 169 2.77 17.89 11.55
N ILE A 170 2.78 19.20 11.79
CA ILE A 170 3.32 19.75 13.04
C ILE A 170 2.55 19.19 14.24
N ASP A 171 1.22 19.11 14.14
CA ASP A 171 0.36 18.58 15.20
C ASP A 171 0.58 17.06 15.40
N GLN A 172 0.66 16.27 14.32
CA GLN A 172 0.95 14.83 14.35
C GLN A 172 2.33 14.52 14.96
N ASP A 173 3.39 15.19 14.47
CA ASP A 173 4.76 15.04 14.95
C ASP A 173 4.84 15.39 16.46
N THR A 174 4.14 16.44 16.87
CA THR A 174 4.07 16.83 18.29
C THR A 174 3.40 15.73 19.13
N TYR A 175 2.30 15.15 18.65
CA TYR A 175 1.58 14.10 19.38
C TYR A 175 2.36 12.79 19.49
N LEU A 176 3.10 12.42 18.45
CA LEU A 176 4.02 11.28 18.45
C LEU A 176 5.12 11.46 19.50
N GLU A 177 5.75 12.64 19.54
CA GLU A 177 6.81 12.96 20.50
C GLU A 177 6.28 13.02 21.95
N ILE A 178 5.06 13.55 22.17
CA ILE A 178 4.41 13.49 23.49
C ILE A 178 4.30 12.04 23.95
N ASN A 179 3.76 11.16 23.10
CA ASN A 179 3.57 9.74 23.45
C ASN A 179 4.90 9.05 23.76
N LYS A 180 5.94 9.32 22.97
CA LYS A 180 7.28 8.79 23.20
C LYS A 180 7.83 9.23 24.57
N LYS A 181 7.78 10.52 24.88
CA LYS A 181 8.24 11.07 26.17
C LYS A 181 7.43 10.53 27.36
N ILE A 182 6.13 10.35 27.21
CA ILE A 182 5.29 9.74 28.25
C ILE A 182 5.71 8.29 28.51
N ASN A 183 5.98 7.51 27.45
CA ASN A 183 6.41 6.12 27.58
C ASN A 183 7.79 5.99 28.22
N GLU A 184 8.68 6.97 28.02
CA GLU A 184 9.99 7.04 28.69
C GLU A 184 9.85 7.31 30.20
N ILE A 185 8.85 8.10 30.63
CA ILE A 185 8.58 8.41 32.03
C ILE A 185 7.81 7.27 32.72
N ASP A 186 6.71 6.83 32.12
CA ASP A 186 5.80 5.83 32.67
C ASP A 186 5.26 4.91 31.56
N SER A 187 6.00 3.84 31.30
CA SER A 187 5.63 2.80 30.34
C SER A 187 4.39 1.99 30.75
N LYS A 188 3.94 2.07 32.02
CA LYS A 188 2.74 1.36 32.50
C LYS A 188 1.45 2.15 32.27
N ASN A 189 1.55 3.47 32.10
CA ASN A 189 0.42 4.34 31.86
C ASN A 189 0.65 5.21 30.61
N PRO A 190 0.71 4.60 29.41
CA PRO A 190 0.84 5.35 28.16
C PRO A 190 -0.35 6.29 27.98
N LEU A 191 -0.19 7.31 27.13
CA LEU A 191 -1.34 8.13 26.72
C LEU A 191 -2.29 7.33 25.84
N THR A 192 -1.74 6.50 24.95
CA THR A 192 -2.48 5.56 24.10
C THR A 192 -1.59 4.40 23.67
N ASN A 193 -2.23 3.28 23.32
CA ASN A 193 -1.56 2.12 22.72
C ASN A 193 -1.53 2.20 21.19
N ASN A 194 -2.24 3.17 20.58
CA ASN A 194 -2.26 3.36 19.13
C ASN A 194 -2.39 4.84 18.78
N VAL A 195 -1.25 5.52 18.72
CA VAL A 195 -1.14 6.97 18.41
C VAL A 195 -1.84 7.32 17.10
N TRP A 196 -1.67 6.50 16.07
CA TRP A 196 -2.27 6.73 14.76
C TRP A 196 -3.78 6.58 14.74
N LYS A 197 -4.35 5.71 15.59
CA LYS A 197 -5.80 5.62 15.77
C LYS A 197 -6.36 6.91 16.38
N ASP A 198 -5.71 7.42 17.41
CA ASP A 198 -6.15 8.64 18.09
C ASP A 198 -6.08 9.86 17.18
N ILE A 199 -5.00 10.00 16.39
CA ILE A 199 -4.89 11.03 15.35
C ILE A 199 -6.08 10.93 14.40
N ARG A 200 -6.34 9.75 13.82
CA ARG A 200 -7.45 9.56 12.86
C ARG A 200 -8.82 9.90 13.43
N ASP A 201 -9.08 9.49 14.66
CA ASP A 201 -10.37 9.71 15.31
C ASP A 201 -10.60 11.21 15.58
N ASN A 202 -9.53 12.02 15.62
CA ASN A 202 -9.55 13.46 15.87
C ASN A 202 -9.12 14.33 14.67
N GLU A 203 -8.77 13.78 13.51
CA GLU A 203 -8.28 14.52 12.32
C GLU A 203 -9.39 14.77 11.28
N LYS A 204 -10.59 15.15 11.72
CA LYS A 204 -11.66 15.52 10.76
C LYS A 204 -11.33 16.82 10.05
N THR A 205 -10.71 17.76 10.77
CA THR A 205 -10.19 19.01 10.25
C THR A 205 -8.85 19.32 10.92
N THR A 206 -8.07 20.21 10.30
CA THR A 206 -6.82 20.75 10.87
C THR A 206 -7.03 21.34 12.27
N LYS A 207 -8.21 21.93 12.53
CA LYS A 207 -8.57 22.50 13.83
C LYS A 207 -8.86 21.42 14.86
N ASP A 208 -9.57 20.36 14.49
CA ASP A 208 -9.90 19.27 15.43
C ASP A 208 -8.63 18.58 15.95
N LEU A 209 -7.66 18.36 15.06
CA LEU A 209 -6.37 17.79 15.45
C LEU A 209 -5.58 18.76 16.34
N TYR A 210 -5.54 20.05 15.98
CA TYR A 210 -4.92 21.08 16.80
C TYR A 210 -5.52 21.13 18.22
N ASP A 211 -6.84 21.12 18.35
CA ASP A 211 -7.53 21.16 19.65
C ASP A 211 -7.26 19.86 20.45
N PHE A 212 -7.20 18.70 19.79
CA PHE A 212 -6.85 17.43 20.43
C PHE A 212 -5.43 17.44 21.00
N VAL A 213 -4.45 17.86 20.20
CA VAL A 213 -3.03 17.86 20.59
C VAL A 213 -2.72 18.98 21.58
N ASN A 214 -3.23 20.19 21.35
CA ASN A 214 -2.80 21.38 22.08
C ASN A 214 -3.78 21.85 23.18
N VAL A 215 -4.95 21.22 23.33
CA VAL A 215 -5.88 21.50 24.43
C VAL A 215 -6.10 20.23 25.24
N LYS A 216 -6.73 19.21 24.65
CA LYS A 216 -7.10 17.99 25.40
C LYS A 216 -5.89 17.27 25.99
N THR A 217 -4.79 17.17 25.23
CA THR A 217 -3.58 16.50 25.73
C THR A 217 -2.90 17.31 26.83
N LEU A 218 -2.91 18.65 26.76
CA LEU A 218 -2.41 19.50 27.84
C LEU A 218 -3.23 19.34 29.13
N ASP A 219 -4.56 19.24 29.03
CA ASP A 219 -5.41 19.00 30.20
C ASP A 219 -5.04 17.70 30.92
N ILE A 220 -4.80 16.62 30.15
CA ILE A 220 -4.34 15.34 30.69
C ILE A 220 -2.96 15.48 31.37
N LEU A 221 -2.02 16.17 30.72
CA LEU A 221 -0.67 16.36 31.25
C LEU A 221 -0.68 17.20 32.54
N ASN A 222 -1.52 18.23 32.61
CA ASN A 222 -1.69 19.05 33.81
C ASN A 222 -2.19 18.25 35.02
N GLU A 223 -3.08 17.28 34.80
CA GLU A 223 -3.50 16.35 35.87
C GLU A 223 -2.37 15.39 36.26
N ARG A 224 -1.60 14.87 35.29
CA ARG A 224 -0.47 13.97 35.57
C ARG A 224 0.69 14.67 36.30
N VAL A 225 0.94 15.96 36.02
CA VAL A 225 1.98 16.76 36.71
C VAL A 225 1.74 16.85 38.22
N LYS A 226 0.49 16.90 38.66
CA LYS A 226 0.16 16.95 40.09
C LYS A 226 0.64 15.71 40.85
N GLN A 227 0.79 14.57 40.14
CA GLN A 227 1.21 13.29 40.70
C GLN A 227 2.70 13.02 40.44
N ASN A 228 3.24 13.47 39.31
CA ASN A 228 4.66 13.32 38.96
C ASN A 228 5.18 14.59 38.26
N SER A 229 6.13 15.27 38.91
CA SER A 229 6.71 16.52 38.40
C SER A 229 7.48 16.37 37.09
N GLN A 230 7.89 15.14 36.70
CA GLN A 230 8.60 14.90 35.44
C GLN A 230 7.75 15.25 34.20
N TYR A 231 6.41 15.22 34.32
CA TYR A 231 5.52 15.64 33.23
C TYR A 231 5.62 17.15 32.90
N GLN A 232 6.24 17.96 33.77
CA GLN A 232 6.40 19.40 33.54
C GLN A 232 7.25 19.68 32.30
N GLU A 233 8.27 18.87 32.04
CA GLU A 233 9.11 18.98 30.84
C GLU A 233 8.30 18.74 29.56
N ILE A 234 7.34 17.80 29.60
CA ILE A 234 6.44 17.53 28.48
C ILE A 234 5.48 18.70 28.26
N ILE A 235 4.92 19.28 29.34
CA ILE A 235 4.05 20.47 29.23
C ILE A 235 4.80 21.65 28.59
N ASN A 236 6.04 21.88 29.01
CA ASN A 236 6.88 22.93 28.42
C ASN A 236 7.11 22.67 26.93
N PHE A 237 7.47 21.43 26.56
CA PHE A 237 7.62 21.02 25.16
C PHE A 237 6.34 21.27 24.34
N VAL A 238 5.18 20.86 24.83
CA VAL A 238 3.90 21.08 24.12
C VAL A 238 3.59 22.56 23.99
N SER A 239 3.89 23.36 25.01
CA SER A 239 3.67 24.81 24.98
C SER A 239 4.57 25.50 23.95
N GLU A 240 5.85 25.12 23.87
CA GLU A 240 6.79 25.59 22.85
C GLU A 240 6.35 25.18 21.44
N ARG A 241 5.95 23.93 21.27
CA ARG A 241 5.45 23.40 19.99
C ARG A 241 4.17 24.09 19.55
N LYS A 242 3.25 24.37 20.47
CA LYS A 242 2.04 25.15 20.21
C LYS A 242 2.36 26.56 19.74
N GLN A 243 3.29 27.27 20.41
CA GLN A 243 3.70 28.61 20.00
C GLN A 243 4.29 28.60 18.58
N PHE A 244 5.18 27.63 18.29
CA PHE A 244 5.72 27.44 16.94
C PHE A 244 4.61 27.18 15.92
N ARG A 245 3.66 26.30 16.24
CA ARG A 245 2.52 25.96 15.39
C ARG A 245 1.59 27.15 15.12
N ASP A 246 1.40 28.03 16.10
CA ASP A 246 0.58 29.24 15.99
C ASP A 246 1.26 30.30 15.11
N GLU A 247 2.57 30.46 15.20
CA GLU A 247 3.35 31.31 14.28
C GLU A 247 3.31 30.79 12.85
N GLU A 248 3.53 29.49 12.65
CA GLU A 248 3.47 28.85 11.33
C GLU A 248 2.06 28.93 10.71
N SER A 249 1.01 29.02 11.52
CA SER A 249 -0.36 29.22 11.04
C SER A 249 -0.57 30.55 10.29
N LYS A 250 0.31 31.54 10.48
CA LYS A 250 0.27 32.84 9.80
C LYS A 250 0.80 32.77 8.36
N LEU A 251 1.51 31.70 8.00
CA LEU A 251 2.04 31.50 6.66
C LEU A 251 0.92 31.34 5.61
N ASN A 252 1.22 31.76 4.39
CA ASN A 252 0.33 31.55 3.25
C ASN A 252 0.55 30.18 2.60
N GLU A 253 -0.38 29.79 1.74
CA GLU A 253 -0.38 28.51 1.02
C GLU A 253 0.94 28.23 0.28
N LYS A 254 1.53 29.25 -0.35
CA LYS A 254 2.80 29.12 -1.10
C LYS A 254 3.98 28.84 -0.17
N GLN A 255 4.03 29.51 0.99
CA GLN A 255 5.07 29.30 1.99
C GLN A 255 4.98 27.90 2.61
N CYS A 256 3.79 27.47 3.01
CA CYS A 256 3.56 26.11 3.54
C CYS A 256 3.92 25.04 2.49
N LYS A 257 3.52 25.25 1.23
CA LYS A 257 3.88 24.36 0.12
C LYS A 257 5.39 24.18 -0.01
N ARG A 258 6.15 25.28 0.00
CA ARG A 258 7.61 25.22 -0.12
C ARG A 258 8.23 24.46 1.05
N LYS A 259 7.78 24.72 2.28
CA LYS A 259 8.24 24.02 3.48
C LYS A 259 7.97 22.52 3.43
N LEU A 260 6.77 22.10 2.99
CA LEU A 260 6.44 20.69 2.77
C LEU A 260 7.35 20.02 1.75
N ILE A 261 7.61 20.70 0.62
CA ILE A 261 8.48 20.14 -0.43
C ILE A 261 9.91 19.98 0.11
N VAL A 262 10.42 20.94 0.86
CA VAL A 262 11.77 20.85 1.46
C VAL A 262 11.84 19.73 2.50
N ASP A 263 10.84 19.61 3.37
CA ASP A 263 10.76 18.52 4.36
C ASP A 263 10.78 17.14 3.68
N ILE A 264 9.92 16.90 2.68
CA ILE A 264 9.89 15.59 2.00
C ILE A 264 11.17 15.32 1.19
N LEU A 265 11.79 16.34 0.59
CA LEU A 265 13.07 16.20 -0.10
C LEU A 265 14.17 15.72 0.87
N SER A 266 14.23 16.32 2.06
CA SER A 266 15.22 15.94 3.07
C SER A 266 15.09 14.48 3.50
N GLN A 267 13.86 13.98 3.60
CA GLN A 267 13.55 12.59 3.97
C GLN A 267 14.00 11.59 2.90
N VAL A 268 13.97 11.98 1.63
CA VAL A 268 14.51 11.15 0.54
C VAL A 268 15.99 11.44 0.28
N GLY A 269 16.69 12.14 1.17
CA GLY A 269 18.12 12.44 1.05
C GLY A 269 18.47 13.41 -0.10
N LEU A 270 17.56 14.31 -0.45
CA LEU A 270 17.78 15.40 -1.40
C LEU A 270 17.73 16.76 -0.69
N ASP A 271 18.68 17.62 -1.01
CA ASP A 271 18.80 18.96 -0.42
C ASP A 271 17.94 20.01 -1.16
N GLU A 272 17.60 21.13 -0.53
CA GLU A 272 16.77 22.19 -1.12
C GLU A 272 17.37 22.83 -2.39
N THR A 273 18.69 22.74 -2.59
CA THR A 273 19.38 23.21 -3.80
C THR A 273 18.86 22.56 -5.09
N VAL A 274 18.18 21.41 -5.00
CA VAL A 274 17.62 20.70 -6.16
C VAL A 274 16.33 21.31 -6.69
N LEU A 275 15.67 22.21 -5.95
CA LEU A 275 14.33 22.71 -6.28
C LEU A 275 14.22 23.38 -7.65
N SER A 276 15.26 24.11 -8.05
CA SER A 276 15.31 24.84 -9.32
C SER A 276 15.73 23.98 -10.51
N ARG A 277 16.28 22.78 -10.26
CA ARG A 277 16.77 21.85 -11.28
C ARG A 277 15.63 21.11 -11.97
N PHE A 278 15.90 20.58 -13.15
CA PHE A 278 14.96 19.81 -13.96
C PHE A 278 15.20 18.30 -13.81
N PRO A 279 14.15 17.46 -13.93
CA PRO A 279 14.28 16.00 -13.79
C PRO A 279 15.38 15.35 -14.63
N LEU A 280 15.60 15.84 -15.85
CA LEU A 280 16.63 15.31 -16.76
C LEU A 280 18.07 15.56 -16.28
N GLU A 281 18.28 16.43 -15.29
CA GLU A 281 19.59 16.71 -14.70
C GLU A 281 19.98 15.73 -13.58
N PHE A 282 19.14 14.73 -13.29
CA PHE A 282 19.31 13.79 -12.19
C PHE A 282 19.59 12.36 -12.68
N SER A 283 20.26 11.55 -11.85
CA SER A 283 20.39 10.11 -12.09
C SER A 283 19.04 9.40 -11.95
N GLY A 284 18.89 8.19 -12.50
CA GLY A 284 17.65 7.41 -12.38
C GLY A 284 17.19 7.19 -10.92
N GLY A 285 18.13 6.94 -10.01
CA GLY A 285 17.82 6.82 -8.57
C GLY A 285 17.37 8.15 -7.94
N GLN A 286 17.92 9.28 -8.37
CA GLN A 286 17.48 10.61 -7.91
C GLN A 286 16.11 10.97 -8.49
N GLN A 287 15.85 10.66 -9.76
CA GLN A 287 14.53 10.81 -10.36
C GLN A 287 13.49 9.94 -9.65
N GLN A 288 13.85 8.72 -9.24
CA GLN A 288 12.99 7.87 -8.43
C GLN A 288 12.63 8.53 -7.09
N ARG A 289 13.62 9.10 -6.39
CA ARG A 289 13.41 9.86 -5.14
C ARG A 289 12.47 11.06 -5.35
N VAL A 290 12.64 11.80 -6.44
CA VAL A 290 11.72 12.90 -6.82
C VAL A 290 10.29 12.37 -7.07
N GLY A 291 10.16 11.21 -7.72
CA GLY A 291 8.88 10.53 -7.93
C GLY A 291 8.21 10.11 -6.61
N ILE A 292 9.00 9.56 -5.68
CA ILE A 292 8.54 9.22 -4.31
C ILE A 292 8.04 10.49 -3.62
N CYS A 293 8.81 11.58 -3.60
CA CYS A 293 8.38 12.86 -3.02
C CYS A 293 7.05 13.34 -3.59
N ARG A 294 6.93 13.37 -4.92
CA ARG A 294 5.70 13.80 -5.60
C ARG A 294 4.48 13.00 -5.16
N SER A 295 4.64 11.69 -4.98
CA SER A 295 3.55 10.80 -4.57
C SER A 295 3.21 10.92 -3.08
N VAL A 296 4.19 11.19 -2.21
CA VAL A 296 4.01 11.16 -0.75
C VAL A 296 3.68 12.53 -0.16
N VAL A 297 4.04 13.64 -0.83
CA VAL A 297 3.81 15.00 -0.30
C VAL A 297 2.32 15.32 -0.04
N LEU A 298 1.41 14.62 -0.72
CA LEU A 298 -0.04 14.72 -0.50
C LEU A 298 -0.56 13.88 0.67
N GLN A 299 0.29 13.06 1.29
CA GLN A 299 -0.04 12.12 2.36
C GLN A 299 -1.23 11.21 2.02
N PRO A 300 -1.09 10.41 0.95
CA PRO A 300 -2.16 9.52 0.53
C PRO A 300 -2.46 8.48 1.60
N LYS A 301 -3.71 8.02 1.66
CA LYS A 301 -4.09 6.87 2.49
C LYS A 301 -3.65 5.55 1.85
N LEU A 302 -3.43 5.52 0.54
CA LEU A 302 -2.90 4.39 -0.21
C LEU A 302 -1.83 4.84 -1.21
N LEU A 303 -0.65 4.24 -1.14
CA LEU A 303 0.40 4.40 -2.13
C LEU A 303 0.55 3.11 -2.95
N ILE A 304 0.48 3.19 -4.27
CA ILE A 304 0.77 2.07 -5.16
C ILE A 304 2.17 2.27 -5.72
N ALA A 305 3.10 1.39 -5.39
CA ALA A 305 4.45 1.44 -5.91
C ALA A 305 4.64 0.34 -6.96
N ASP A 306 4.60 0.70 -8.24
CA ASP A 306 4.68 -0.23 -9.37
C ASP A 306 6.12 -0.43 -9.82
N GLU A 307 6.75 -1.50 -9.35
CA GLU A 307 8.16 -1.81 -9.58
C GLU A 307 9.11 -0.62 -9.32
N PRO A 308 9.03 0.02 -8.14
CA PRO A 308 9.73 1.29 -7.87
C PRO A 308 11.26 1.17 -7.80
N ILE A 309 11.81 -0.03 -7.96
CA ILE A 309 13.22 -0.35 -7.80
C ILE A 309 13.81 -1.15 -8.98
N SER A 310 12.99 -1.59 -9.94
CA SER A 310 13.42 -2.59 -10.94
C SER A 310 14.49 -2.10 -11.90
N ALA A 311 14.56 -0.80 -12.16
CA ALA A 311 15.52 -0.17 -13.06
C ALA A 311 16.79 0.35 -12.36
N LEU A 312 16.98 0.05 -11.07
CA LEU A 312 18.04 0.62 -10.23
C LEU A 312 19.08 -0.43 -9.83
N ASP A 313 20.31 0.01 -9.62
CA ASP A 313 21.40 -0.80 -9.07
C ASP A 313 21.10 -1.26 -7.64
N VAL A 314 21.60 -2.43 -7.24
CA VAL A 314 21.31 -3.09 -5.94
C VAL A 314 21.53 -2.16 -4.73
N SER A 315 22.59 -1.35 -4.74
CA SER A 315 22.86 -0.39 -3.65
C SER A 315 21.80 0.71 -3.56
N ILE A 316 21.31 1.20 -4.70
CA ILE A 316 20.25 2.20 -4.78
C ILE A 316 18.89 1.58 -4.41
N GLN A 317 18.63 0.32 -4.78
CA GLN A 317 17.41 -0.40 -4.37
C GLN A 317 17.29 -0.45 -2.84
N ALA A 318 18.37 -0.81 -2.14
CA ALA A 318 18.40 -0.85 -0.68
C ALA A 318 18.12 0.54 -0.06
N GLN A 319 18.69 1.60 -0.63
CA GLN A 319 18.40 2.97 -0.18
C GLN A 319 16.93 3.36 -0.38
N VAL A 320 16.34 2.98 -1.51
CA VAL A 320 14.91 3.24 -1.78
C VAL A 320 14.01 2.46 -0.83
N ILE A 321 14.35 1.21 -0.49
CA ILE A 321 13.63 0.41 0.50
C ILE A 321 13.65 1.10 1.87
N ASN A 322 14.81 1.59 2.31
CA ASN A 322 14.92 2.32 3.57
C ASN A 322 14.03 3.58 3.59
N ILE A 323 14.02 4.34 2.49
CA ILE A 323 13.12 5.49 2.34
C ILE A 323 11.66 5.06 2.50
N PHE A 324 11.22 3.99 1.84
CA PHE A 324 9.85 3.53 2.01
C PHE A 324 9.52 3.10 3.44
N ASN A 325 10.45 2.44 4.14
CA ASN A 325 10.27 2.06 5.54
C ASN A 325 10.15 3.29 6.44
N GLU A 326 11.01 4.30 6.26
CA GLU A 326 10.94 5.57 6.98
C GLU A 326 9.62 6.31 6.71
N LEU A 327 9.18 6.37 5.45
CA LEU A 327 7.92 7.01 5.07
C LEU A 327 6.69 6.24 5.56
N LYS A 328 6.75 4.89 5.58
CA LYS A 328 5.71 4.02 6.16
C LYS A 328 5.52 4.35 7.64
N GLU A 329 6.60 4.41 8.40
CA GLU A 329 6.53 4.72 9.83
C GLU A 329 6.05 6.14 10.09
N ARG A 330 6.63 7.11 9.39
CA ARG A 330 6.35 8.54 9.62
C ARG A 330 4.95 8.95 9.22
N TYR A 331 4.41 8.43 8.13
CA TYR A 331 3.10 8.85 7.60
C TYR A 331 2.01 7.77 7.76
N HIS A 332 2.33 6.65 8.42
CA HIS A 332 1.44 5.50 8.57
C HIS A 332 0.83 5.05 7.24
N LEU A 333 1.65 5.03 6.19
CA LEU A 333 1.20 4.77 4.82
C LEU A 333 0.77 3.32 4.67
N THR A 334 -0.32 3.13 3.93
CA THR A 334 -0.69 1.82 3.40
C THR A 334 -0.10 1.70 2.00
N ILE A 335 0.66 0.65 1.72
CA ILE A 335 1.39 0.52 0.45
C ILE A 335 1.02 -0.79 -0.24
N LEU A 336 0.64 -0.71 -1.52
CA LEU A 336 0.67 -1.85 -2.43
C LEU A 336 2.02 -1.82 -3.16
N PHE A 337 2.94 -2.70 -2.78
CA PHE A 337 4.27 -2.76 -3.35
C PHE A 337 4.34 -3.85 -4.41
N ILE A 338 4.40 -3.47 -5.68
CA ILE A 338 4.46 -4.41 -6.81
C ILE A 338 5.92 -4.65 -7.16
N ALA A 339 6.34 -5.91 -7.19
CA ALA A 339 7.69 -6.27 -7.59
C ALA A 339 7.71 -7.65 -8.26
N HIS A 340 8.84 -7.96 -8.89
CA HIS A 340 9.10 -9.29 -9.45
C HIS A 340 10.07 -10.13 -8.58
N ASP A 341 10.93 -9.50 -7.76
CA ASP A 341 11.86 -10.17 -6.85
C ASP A 341 11.28 -10.24 -5.43
N LEU A 342 11.14 -11.46 -4.90
CA LEU A 342 10.64 -11.75 -3.56
C LEU A 342 11.58 -11.25 -2.43
N ARG A 343 12.90 -11.19 -2.64
CA ARG A 343 13.84 -10.71 -1.59
C ARG A 343 13.62 -9.25 -1.28
N MET A 344 13.47 -8.41 -2.30
CA MET A 344 13.28 -6.97 -2.07
C MET A 344 11.95 -6.70 -1.36
N VAL A 345 10.96 -7.56 -1.63
CA VAL A 345 9.64 -7.52 -0.99
C VAL A 345 9.71 -7.95 0.47
N GLU A 346 10.60 -8.88 0.83
CA GLU A 346 10.83 -9.31 2.21
C GLU A 346 11.22 -8.15 3.13
N TYR A 347 12.10 -7.25 2.67
CA TYR A 347 12.62 -6.15 3.49
C TYR A 347 11.64 -4.98 3.73
N ILE A 348 10.46 -5.02 3.11
CA ILE A 348 9.50 -3.90 3.15
C ILE A 348 8.07 -4.34 3.46
N SER A 349 7.68 -5.56 3.09
CA SER A 349 6.28 -6.00 3.14
C SER A 349 5.92 -6.67 4.45
N ASP A 350 4.72 -6.40 4.95
CA ASP A 350 4.15 -7.13 6.09
C ASP A 350 3.49 -8.45 5.62
N ARG A 351 2.88 -8.42 4.43
CA ARG A 351 2.21 -9.55 3.78
C ARG A 351 2.61 -9.64 2.32
N ILE A 352 2.60 -10.85 1.76
CA ILE A 352 2.89 -11.13 0.36
C ILE A 352 1.69 -11.82 -0.28
N ALA A 353 1.32 -11.37 -1.47
CA ALA A 353 0.31 -11.91 -2.35
C ALA A 353 0.98 -12.33 -3.68
N VAL A 354 0.92 -13.63 -4.01
CA VAL A 354 1.60 -14.21 -5.18
C VAL A 354 0.61 -14.35 -6.33
N LEU A 355 0.91 -13.70 -7.45
CA LEU A 355 0.06 -13.60 -8.64
C LEU A 355 0.72 -14.29 -9.84
N ASN A 356 -0.01 -15.20 -10.49
CA ASN A 356 0.43 -15.86 -11.71
C ASN A 356 -0.68 -15.87 -12.77
N LYS A 357 -0.37 -15.45 -14.00
CA LYS A 357 -1.31 -15.43 -15.14
C LYS A 357 -2.72 -14.93 -14.75
N GLY A 358 -2.75 -13.84 -13.97
CA GLY A 358 -3.98 -13.19 -13.54
C GLY A 358 -4.73 -13.84 -12.38
N THR A 359 -4.21 -14.91 -11.77
CA THR A 359 -4.83 -15.61 -10.64
C THR A 359 -3.94 -15.51 -9.39
N LEU A 360 -4.53 -15.12 -8.25
CA LEU A 360 -3.85 -15.14 -6.96
C LEU A 360 -3.70 -16.60 -6.50
N LEU A 361 -2.47 -17.00 -6.15
CA LEU A 361 -2.13 -18.39 -5.84
C LEU A 361 -1.82 -18.62 -4.37
N GLU A 362 -1.22 -17.64 -3.70
CA GLU A 362 -0.81 -17.76 -2.31
C GLU A 362 -0.81 -16.37 -1.67
N ILE A 363 -1.21 -16.29 -0.41
CA ILE A 363 -1.19 -15.04 0.36
C ILE A 363 -0.94 -15.33 1.83
N GLY A 364 -0.07 -14.54 2.47
CA GLY A 364 0.20 -14.68 3.89
C GLY A 364 1.19 -13.65 4.43
N PRO A 365 1.52 -13.71 5.72
CA PRO A 365 2.59 -12.93 6.31
C PRO A 365 3.90 -13.16 5.55
N THR A 366 4.71 -12.10 5.40
CA THR A 366 5.97 -12.16 4.66
C THR A 366 6.87 -13.30 5.13
N HIS A 367 7.10 -13.42 6.45
CA HIS A 367 7.95 -14.47 7.01
C HIS A 367 7.47 -15.90 6.69
N GLU A 368 6.15 -16.14 6.70
CA GLU A 368 5.57 -17.44 6.32
C GLU A 368 5.76 -17.72 4.82
N ILE A 369 5.53 -16.73 3.95
CA ILE A 369 5.71 -16.92 2.51
C ILE A 369 7.19 -17.15 2.16
N MET A 370 8.11 -16.44 2.80
CA MET A 370 9.55 -16.57 2.53
C MET A 370 10.15 -17.89 3.01
N HIS A 371 9.70 -18.41 4.17
CA HIS A 371 10.30 -19.61 4.77
C HIS A 371 9.44 -20.87 4.64
N ASN A 372 8.16 -20.73 4.30
CA ASN A 372 7.19 -21.83 4.31
C ASN A 372 6.26 -21.76 3.09
N ALA A 373 6.78 -21.35 1.92
CA ALA A 373 6.02 -21.34 0.67
C ALA A 373 5.46 -22.72 0.31
N HIS A 374 4.14 -22.80 0.08
CA HIS A 374 3.47 -24.06 -0.26
C HIS A 374 3.24 -24.20 -1.77
N HIS A 375 2.82 -23.14 -2.46
CA HIS A 375 2.49 -23.25 -3.87
C HIS A 375 3.78 -23.51 -4.68
N PRO A 376 3.79 -24.46 -5.63
CA PRO A 376 4.96 -24.75 -6.47
C PRO A 376 5.51 -23.51 -7.19
N TYR A 377 4.62 -22.65 -7.70
CA TYR A 377 5.00 -21.36 -8.29
C TYR A 377 5.71 -20.41 -7.30
N THR A 378 5.23 -20.29 -6.06
CA THR A 378 5.90 -19.46 -5.05
C THR A 378 7.31 -19.97 -4.77
N ARG A 379 7.47 -21.31 -4.71
CA ARG A 379 8.78 -21.95 -4.56
C ARG A 379 9.70 -21.73 -5.75
N SER A 380 9.19 -21.80 -6.99
CA SER A 380 10.00 -21.48 -8.17
C SER A 380 10.49 -20.04 -8.15
N LEU A 381 9.65 -19.10 -7.70
CA LEU A 381 10.07 -17.69 -7.57
C LEU A 381 11.18 -17.52 -6.54
N LEU A 382 11.13 -18.23 -5.40
CA LEU A 382 12.18 -18.18 -4.37
C LEU A 382 13.47 -18.84 -4.84
N GLU A 383 13.40 -19.98 -5.54
CA GLU A 383 14.57 -20.72 -6.03
C GLU A 383 15.26 -20.03 -7.22
N ALA A 384 14.53 -19.25 -8.01
CA ALA A 384 15.09 -18.47 -9.12
C ALA A 384 16.04 -17.35 -8.65
N VAL A 385 16.07 -17.08 -7.35
CA VAL A 385 16.85 -16.02 -6.77
C VAL A 385 18.25 -16.53 -6.35
N PRO A 386 19.34 -15.93 -6.85
CA PRO A 386 20.69 -16.33 -6.47
C PRO A 386 20.95 -16.09 -4.97
N SER A 387 21.28 -17.15 -4.23
CA SER A 387 21.75 -17.07 -2.84
C SER A 387 23.26 -17.18 -2.75
N ILE A 388 23.92 -16.34 -1.96
CA ILE A 388 25.38 -16.38 -1.72
C ILE A 388 25.79 -17.71 -1.04
N GLU A 389 24.86 -18.38 -0.35
CA GLU A 389 25.09 -19.59 0.43
C GLU A 389 24.83 -20.92 -0.33
N SER A 390 24.35 -20.91 -1.58
CA SER A 390 24.01 -22.16 -2.26
C SER A 390 25.26 -22.89 -2.77
N LYS A 391 25.66 -23.93 -2.03
CA LYS A 391 26.60 -24.98 -2.50
C LYS A 391 26.02 -25.92 -3.57
N LYS A 392 24.82 -25.65 -4.12
CA LYS A 392 24.20 -26.46 -5.18
C LYS A 392 24.45 -25.80 -6.53
N GLY A 393 25.41 -26.36 -7.28
CA GLY A 393 25.82 -25.91 -8.61
C GLY A 393 24.81 -26.15 -9.73
N SER A 394 23.56 -25.75 -9.57
CA SER A 394 22.61 -25.63 -10.68
C SER A 394 22.07 -24.21 -10.73
N LEU A 395 22.49 -23.45 -11.73
CA LEU A 395 21.87 -22.18 -12.15
C LEU A 395 20.46 -22.40 -12.76
N ILE A 396 19.99 -23.66 -12.81
CA ILE A 396 18.67 -24.04 -13.29
C ILE A 396 17.83 -24.30 -12.03
N GLY A 397 17.15 -23.26 -11.54
CA GLY A 397 16.13 -23.38 -10.50
C GLY A 397 14.91 -24.18 -11.00
N TYR A 398 14.04 -24.62 -10.09
CA TYR A 398 12.79 -25.27 -10.45
C TYR A 398 11.94 -24.38 -11.36
N VAL A 399 11.59 -24.86 -12.56
CA VAL A 399 10.70 -24.17 -13.49
C VAL A 399 9.27 -24.64 -13.25
N TYR A 400 8.41 -23.72 -12.85
CA TYR A 400 7.00 -24.02 -12.63
C TYR A 400 6.24 -24.20 -13.96
N ASP A 401 5.49 -25.30 -14.08
CA ASP A 401 4.56 -25.53 -15.17
C ASP A 401 3.12 -25.51 -14.66
N ALA A 402 2.32 -24.56 -15.16
CA ALA A 402 0.91 -24.44 -14.81
C ALA A 402 0.07 -25.66 -15.23
N ASN A 403 0.54 -26.47 -16.18
CA ASN A 403 -0.15 -27.69 -16.63
C ASN A 403 -0.02 -28.85 -15.63
N MET A 404 0.80 -28.72 -14.58
CA MET A 404 0.85 -29.72 -13.50
C MET A 404 -0.49 -29.83 -12.77
N HIS A 405 -1.31 -28.78 -12.82
CA HIS A 405 -2.63 -28.73 -12.23
C HIS A 405 -3.67 -29.27 -13.21
N ASN A 406 -4.34 -30.37 -12.84
CA ASN A 406 -5.41 -30.98 -13.64
C ASN A 406 -6.76 -30.26 -13.44
N TYR A 407 -6.77 -28.93 -13.43
CA TYR A 407 -7.98 -28.15 -13.21
C TYR A 407 -8.96 -28.29 -14.39
N SER A 408 -10.18 -28.70 -14.09
CA SER A 408 -11.28 -28.88 -15.04
C SER A 408 -12.54 -28.19 -14.54
N GLN A 409 -13.64 -28.17 -15.31
CA GLN A 409 -14.91 -27.61 -14.80
C GLN A 409 -15.39 -28.32 -13.52
N GLU A 410 -15.03 -29.59 -13.34
CA GLU A 410 -15.39 -30.40 -12.18
C GLU A 410 -14.34 -30.31 -11.06
N VAL A 411 -13.06 -30.15 -11.43
CA VAL A 411 -11.93 -30.07 -10.50
C VAL A 411 -11.43 -28.63 -10.44
N GLN A 412 -11.96 -27.85 -9.51
CA GLN A 412 -11.55 -26.46 -9.28
C GLN A 412 -10.83 -26.34 -7.93
N PRO A 413 -9.74 -25.56 -7.85
CA PRO A 413 -9.06 -25.32 -6.59
C PRO A 413 -9.89 -24.41 -5.69
N SER A 414 -9.66 -24.53 -4.39
CA SER A 414 -10.24 -23.66 -3.36
C SER A 414 -9.15 -23.06 -2.48
N TRP A 415 -9.48 -22.04 -1.71
CA TRP A 415 -8.54 -21.46 -0.76
C TRP A 415 -8.40 -22.40 0.44
N GLN A 416 -7.20 -22.92 0.62
CA GLN A 416 -6.84 -23.84 1.68
C GLN A 416 -6.08 -23.09 2.76
N LYS A 417 -6.55 -23.21 4.01
CA LYS A 417 -5.95 -22.58 5.17
C LYS A 417 -4.72 -23.37 5.64
N ILE A 418 -3.53 -22.78 5.57
CA ILE A 418 -2.29 -23.37 6.09
C ILE A 418 -2.21 -23.12 7.59
N ASN A 419 -2.34 -21.84 7.98
CA ASN A 419 -2.44 -21.36 9.36
C ASN A 419 -3.45 -20.18 9.42
N ASP A 420 -3.51 -19.43 10.52
CA ASP A 420 -4.51 -18.36 10.69
C ASP A 420 -4.41 -17.21 9.67
N GLU A 421 -3.24 -16.95 9.10
CA GLU A 421 -3.03 -15.81 8.18
C GLU A 421 -2.47 -16.22 6.81
N HIS A 422 -2.11 -17.50 6.61
CA HIS A 422 -1.50 -18.02 5.39
C HIS A 422 -2.43 -18.98 4.64
N PHE A 423 -2.69 -18.66 3.38
CA PHE A 423 -3.61 -19.39 2.51
C PHE A 423 -2.96 -19.70 1.17
N VAL A 424 -3.29 -20.86 0.62
CA VAL A 424 -2.84 -21.32 -0.70
C VAL A 424 -4.02 -21.79 -1.53
N LEU A 425 -4.00 -21.49 -2.82
CA LEU A 425 -4.99 -21.96 -3.76
C LEU A 425 -4.61 -23.37 -4.24
N ALA A 426 -5.41 -24.36 -3.89
CA ALA A 426 -5.17 -25.77 -4.24
C ALA A 426 -6.46 -26.60 -4.16
N THR A 427 -6.47 -27.74 -4.85
CA THR A 427 -7.41 -28.83 -4.55
C THR A 427 -7.04 -29.52 -3.22
N ASP A 428 -7.96 -30.28 -2.64
CA ASP A 428 -7.71 -31.01 -1.39
C ASP A 428 -6.56 -32.04 -1.53
N GLU A 429 -6.34 -32.58 -2.73
CA GLU A 429 -5.25 -33.51 -3.04
C GLU A 429 -3.91 -32.78 -3.15
N GLU A 430 -3.84 -31.72 -3.96
CA GLU A 430 -2.65 -30.88 -4.11
C GLU A 430 -2.23 -30.28 -2.77
N PHE A 431 -3.17 -29.88 -1.93
CA PHE A 431 -2.86 -29.31 -0.62
C PHE A 431 -2.11 -30.29 0.29
N LYS A 432 -2.47 -31.58 0.26
CA LYS A 432 -1.74 -32.63 1.00
C LYS A 432 -0.33 -32.80 0.46
N GLU A 433 -0.16 -32.72 -0.85
CA GLU A 433 1.14 -32.79 -1.50
C GLU A 433 2.01 -31.58 -1.16
N PHE A 434 1.49 -30.36 -1.27
CA PHE A 434 2.19 -29.12 -0.97
C PHE A 434 2.69 -29.13 0.49
N LYS A 435 1.86 -29.55 1.44
CA LYS A 435 2.25 -29.72 2.85
C LYS A 435 3.36 -30.75 3.04
N LYS A 436 3.38 -31.82 2.26
CA LYS A 436 4.42 -32.86 2.34
C LYS A 436 5.75 -32.33 1.80
N GLN A 437 5.72 -31.59 0.69
CA GLN A 437 6.91 -31.01 0.07
C GLN A 437 7.49 -29.86 0.91
N ALA A 438 6.67 -28.99 1.49
CA ALA A 438 7.13 -27.92 2.39
C ALA A 438 7.91 -28.47 3.60
N LYS A 439 7.43 -29.59 4.19
CA LYS A 439 8.13 -30.27 5.29
C LYS A 439 9.48 -30.89 4.92
N LEU A 440 9.69 -31.23 3.65
CA LEU A 440 10.95 -31.81 3.16
C LEU A 440 12.01 -30.74 2.92
N ASN A 441 11.60 -29.51 2.55
CA ASN A 441 12.51 -28.40 2.30
C ASN A 441 12.94 -27.67 3.59
N ASN A 442 12.16 -27.75 4.67
CA ASN A 442 12.48 -27.17 5.98
C ASN A 442 13.33 -28.08 6.88
N LYS A 443 13.85 -29.20 6.35
CA LYS A 443 14.85 -30.08 6.98
C LYS A 443 16.14 -30.02 6.19
#